data_AF-A0A662V805-F1
#
_entry.id   AF-A0A662V805-F1
#
_cell.length_a   1.000
_cell.length_b   1.000
_cell.length_c   1.000
_cell.angle_alpha   90.00
_cell.angle_beta   90.00
_cell.angle_gamma   90.00
#
_symmetry.space_group_name_H-M   'P 1'
#
loop_
_entity.id
_entity.type
_entity.pdbx_description
1 polymer ?
#
loop_
_entity_poly.entity_id
_entity_poly.type
_entity_poly.pdbx_seq_one_letter_code
_entity_poly.pdbx_strand_id
1 'polypeptide(L)'
;MLFDSGAARSLVRSEVAKELTTPKELPIPVEIVVADGHKVSCRNYCNLVVEVGGKEIVIQPLLVDSLPVPLIFGALEMEAYMIKLDLARRKLDLSEFTGSMLTL
;
A
#
# COMPACT_ATOMS: atom_id res chain seq x y z
N MET A 1 2.18 -0.02 -9.89
CA MET A 1 2.13 0.41 -8.48
C MET A 1 2.66 1.82 -8.38
N LEU A 2 2.10 2.64 -7.50
CA LEU A 2 2.57 3.98 -7.17
C LEU A 2 3.09 3.98 -5.74
N PHE A 3 4.32 4.44 -5.51
CA PHE A 3 4.82 4.71 -4.16
C PHE A 3 4.46 6.14 -3.79
N ASP A 4 3.72 6.33 -2.70
CA ASP A 4 3.18 7.62 -2.30
C ASP A 4 3.38 7.86 -0.80
N SER A 5 4.34 8.73 -0.46
CA SER A 5 4.59 9.11 0.93
C SER A 5 3.50 10.00 1.53
N GLY A 6 2.59 10.54 0.71
CA GLY A 6 1.40 11.27 1.17
C GLY A 6 0.25 10.36 1.60
N ALA A 7 0.26 9.09 1.18
CA ALA A 7 -0.70 8.08 1.61
C ALA A 7 -0.14 7.32 2.82
N ALA A 8 -0.78 7.45 3.98
CA ALA A 8 -0.30 6.74 5.19
C ALA A 8 -0.36 5.21 5.02
N ARG A 9 -1.49 4.70 4.51
CA ARG A 9 -1.74 3.26 4.31
C ARG A 9 -1.62 2.92 2.83
N SER A 10 -1.14 1.71 2.53
CA SER A 10 -1.30 1.15 1.20
C SER A 10 -2.78 0.96 0.84
N LEU A 11 -3.12 1.24 -0.42
CA LEU A 11 -4.48 1.15 -0.97
C LEU A 11 -4.46 0.33 -2.25
N VAL A 12 -5.42 -0.57 -2.43
CA VAL A 12 -5.56 -1.38 -3.65
C VAL A 12 -6.93 -1.17 -4.27
N ARG A 13 -6.97 -1.16 -5.60
CA ARG A 13 -8.24 -1.08 -6.32
C ARG A 13 -9.02 -2.38 -6.13
N SER A 14 -10.31 -2.28 -5.80
CA SER A 14 -11.09 -3.41 -5.28
C SER A 14 -11.18 -4.61 -6.24
N GLU A 15 -11.38 -4.38 -7.53
CA GLU A 15 -11.38 -5.42 -8.57
C GLU A 15 -10.01 -6.09 -8.72
N VAL A 16 -8.91 -5.34 -8.71
CA VAL A 16 -7.55 -5.90 -8.71
C VAL A 16 -7.33 -6.80 -7.49
N ALA A 17 -7.79 -6.36 -6.31
CA ALA A 17 -7.70 -7.19 -5.10
C ALA A 17 -8.49 -8.49 -5.22
N LYS A 18 -9.69 -8.46 -5.80
CA LYS A 18 -10.57 -9.64 -5.96
C LYS A 18 -10.05 -10.63 -7.00
N GLU A 19 -9.27 -10.18 -7.97
CA GLU A 19 -8.59 -11.06 -8.94
C GLU A 19 -7.41 -11.83 -8.32
N LEU A 20 -6.74 -11.22 -7.35
CA LEU A 20 -5.49 -11.75 -6.77
C LEU A 20 -5.70 -12.51 -5.46
N THR A 21 -6.75 -12.21 -4.70
CA THR A 21 -6.94 -12.72 -3.34
C THR A 21 -8.41 -12.64 -2.91
N THR A 22 -8.71 -13.18 -1.73
CA THR A 22 -10.03 -13.06 -1.10
C THR A 22 -9.99 -11.92 -0.08
N PRO A 23 -10.65 -10.77 -0.33
CA PRO A 23 -10.69 -9.68 0.63
C PRO A 23 -11.36 -10.09 1.93
N LYS A 24 -10.88 -9.51 3.03
CA LYS A 24 -11.42 -9.67 4.39
C LYS A 24 -12.14 -8.40 4.80
N GLU A 25 -13.19 -8.54 5.60
CA GLU A 25 -13.89 -7.41 6.18
C GLU A 25 -13.16 -6.89 7.42
N LEU A 26 -13.13 -5.58 7.59
CA LEU A 26 -12.64 -4.92 8.79
C LEU A 26 -13.72 -4.97 9.87
N PRO A 27 -13.37 -5.17 11.16
CA PRO A 27 -14.34 -5.11 12.25
C PRO A 27 -15.07 -3.76 12.34
N ILE A 28 -14.38 -2.68 11.96
CA ILE A 28 -14.91 -1.31 11.92
C ILE A 28 -14.40 -0.67 10.62
N PRO A 29 -15.26 0.05 9.87
CA PRO A 29 -14.82 0.78 8.69
C PRO A 29 -13.74 1.80 9.02
N VAL A 30 -12.74 1.93 8.16
CA VAL A 30 -11.70 2.95 8.25
C VAL A 30 -12.05 4.06 7.28
N GLU A 31 -12.17 5.29 7.76
CA GLU A 31 -12.28 6.47 6.89
C GLU A 31 -10.89 6.96 6.48
N ILE A 32 -10.70 7.20 5.18
CA ILE A 32 -9.53 7.89 4.66
C ILE A 32 -9.96 9.18 3.96
N VAL A 33 -9.14 10.21 4.05
CA VAL A 33 -9.32 11.46 3.29
C VAL A 33 -8.42 11.38 2.06
N VAL A 34 -9.02 11.45 0.87
CA VAL A 34 -8.29 11.44 -0.40
C VAL A 34 -7.84 12.85 -0.79
N ALA A 35 -6.99 12.96 -1.81
CA ALA A 35 -6.32 14.22 -2.18
C ALA A 35 -7.25 15.40 -2.50
N ASP A 36 -8.47 15.13 -2.95
CA ASP A 36 -9.49 16.15 -3.26
C ASP A 36 -10.37 16.53 -2.04
N GLY A 37 -10.04 16.00 -0.86
CA GLY A 37 -10.70 16.27 0.41
C GLY A 37 -11.91 15.39 0.71
N HIS A 38 -12.35 14.53 -0.23
CA HIS A 38 -13.46 13.63 0.03
C HIS A 38 -13.05 12.50 0.99
N LYS A 39 -14.03 12.03 1.75
CA LYS A 39 -13.88 10.86 2.62
C LYS A 39 -14.29 9.60 1.89
N VAL A 40 -13.45 8.56 2.00
CA VAL A 40 -13.75 7.22 1.51
C VAL A 40 -13.82 6.27 2.70
N SER A 41 -14.93 5.55 2.84
CA SER A 41 -15.11 4.53 3.86
C SER A 41 -14.62 3.18 3.33
N CYS A 42 -13.50 2.70 3.87
CA CYS A 42 -12.92 1.41 3.52
C CYS A 42 -13.45 0.35 4.49
N ARG A 43 -14.06 -0.70 3.96
CA ARG A 43 -14.60 -1.83 4.76
C ARG A 43 -13.79 -3.10 4.64
N ASN A 44 -12.91 -3.17 3.64
CA ASN A 44 -12.16 -4.39 3.34
C ASN A 44 -10.67 -4.12 3.28
N TYR A 45 -9.91 -5.17 3.58
CA TYR A 45 -8.47 -5.24 3.35
C TYR A 45 -8.13 -6.60 2.74
N CYS A 46 -6.93 -6.75 2.21
CA CYS A 46 -6.42 -8.05 1.81
C CYS A 46 -4.93 -8.18 2.13
N ASN A 47 -4.40 -9.40 2.08
CA ASN A 47 -2.96 -9.63 2.10
C ASN A 47 -2.50 -9.79 0.65
N LEU A 48 -1.49 -9.01 0.25
CA LEU A 48 -0.86 -9.14 -1.07
C LEU A 48 0.62 -9.45 -0.90
N VAL A 49 1.11 -10.43 -1.65
CA VAL A 49 2.54 -10.65 -1.86
C VAL A 49 2.98 -9.73 -3.00
N VAL A 50 4.04 -8.96 -2.76
CA VAL A 50 4.57 -7.98 -3.70
C VAL A 50 6.07 -8.21 -3.84
N GLU A 51 6.56 -8.28 -5.07
CA GLU A 51 7.99 -8.28 -5.35
C GLU A 51 8.52 -6.84 -5.43
N VAL A 52 9.49 -6.51 -4.58
CA VAL A 52 10.22 -5.23 -4.60
C VAL A 52 11.72 -5.53 -4.57
N GLY A 53 12.46 -5.03 -5.55
CA GLY A 53 13.92 -5.21 -5.60
C GLY A 53 14.38 -6.68 -5.57
N GLY A 54 13.60 -7.58 -6.16
CA GLY A 54 13.88 -9.03 -6.18
C GLY A 54 13.60 -9.76 -4.86
N LYS A 55 12.89 -9.15 -3.90
CA LYS A 55 12.40 -9.83 -2.69
C LYS A 55 10.88 -9.76 -2.63
N GLU A 56 10.26 -10.82 -2.12
CA GLU A 56 8.83 -10.85 -1.83
C GLU A 56 8.55 -10.29 -0.43
N ILE A 57 7.57 -9.39 -0.34
CA ILE A 57 7.07 -8.83 0.92
C ILE A 57 5.54 -8.96 0.98
N VAL A 58 4.98 -8.98 2.18
CA VAL A 58 3.52 -9.05 2.38
C VAL A 58 3.01 -7.72 2.88
N ILE A 59 2.11 -7.09 2.12
CA ILE A 59 1.44 -5.86 2.54
C ILE A 59 -0.05 -6.11 2.81
N GLN A 60 -0.67 -5.19 3.56
CA GLN A 60 -2.08 -5.28 3.93
C GLN A 60 -2.88 -4.03 3.50
N PRO A 61 -3.04 -3.80 2.18
CA PRO A 61 -3.73 -2.61 1.70
C PRO A 61 -5.24 -2.64 2.00
N LEU A 62 -5.80 -1.44 2.15
CA LEU A 62 -7.25 -1.23 2.18
C LEU A 62 -7.80 -1.22 0.76
N LEU A 63 -9.02 -1.75 0.57
CA LEU A 63 -9.68 -1.76 -0.73
C LEU A 63 -10.43 -0.44 -0.96
N VAL A 64 -10.24 0.14 -2.15
CA VAL A 64 -10.91 1.37 -2.60
C VAL A 64 -11.35 1.19 -4.06
N ASP A 65 -12.64 1.41 -4.36
CA ASP A 65 -13.18 1.17 -5.70
C ASP A 65 -12.65 2.17 -6.74
N SER A 66 -12.60 3.47 -6.40
CA SER A 66 -12.26 4.55 -7.34
C SER A 66 -10.78 4.93 -7.32
N LEU A 67 -9.87 3.98 -7.06
CA LEU A 67 -8.43 4.26 -7.01
C LEU A 67 -7.87 4.48 -8.43
N PRO A 68 -7.17 5.59 -8.74
CA PRO A 68 -6.71 5.89 -10.11
C PRO A 68 -5.63 4.92 -10.61
N VAL A 69 -4.92 4.26 -9.69
CA VAL A 69 -3.91 3.23 -9.97
C VAL A 69 -4.31 1.90 -9.33
N PRO A 70 -3.78 0.76 -9.80
CA PRO A 70 -4.10 -0.55 -9.21
C PRO A 70 -3.72 -0.69 -7.73
N LEU A 71 -2.60 -0.08 -7.32
CA LEU A 71 -2.03 -0.19 -5.98
C LEU A 71 -1.22 1.07 -5.68
N ILE A 72 -1.53 1.70 -4.54
CA ILE A 72 -0.71 2.71 -3.87
C ILE A 72 0.02 2.01 -2.73
N PHE A 73 1.34 2.17 -2.70
CA PHE A 73 2.21 1.70 -1.62
C PHE A 73 2.47 2.88 -0.68
N GLY A 74 1.89 2.79 0.51
CA GLY A 74 1.83 3.89 1.48
C GLY A 74 3.09 4.01 2.33
N ALA A 75 3.17 5.12 3.07
CA ALA A 75 4.29 5.48 3.92
C ALA A 75 4.57 4.44 5.01
N LEU A 76 3.55 3.88 5.67
CA LEU A 76 3.74 2.92 6.75
C LEU A 76 4.43 1.64 6.28
N GLU A 77 4.06 1.11 5.12
CA GLU A 77 4.77 -0.03 4.55
C GLU A 77 6.17 0.35 4.06
N MET A 78 6.36 1.55 3.50
CA MET A 78 7.71 2.01 3.12
C MET A 78 8.63 2.11 4.33
N GLU A 79 8.15 2.66 5.44
CA GLU A 79 8.86 2.74 6.72
C GLU A 79 9.16 1.34 7.26
N ALA A 80 8.17 0.45 7.31
CA ALA A 80 8.31 -0.89 7.87
C ALA A 80 9.32 -1.77 7.11
N TYR A 81 9.52 -1.49 5.82
CA TYR A 81 10.47 -2.19 4.96
C TYR A 81 11.73 -1.37 4.62
N MET A 82 11.91 -0.17 5.17
CA MET A 82 13.05 0.72 4.89
C MET A 82 13.20 1.06 3.39
N ILE A 83 12.08 1.25 2.69
CA ILE A 83 12.05 1.70 1.29
C ILE A 83 12.10 3.23 1.27
N LYS A 84 13.04 3.79 0.52
CA LYS A 84 13.23 5.24 0.40
C LYS A 84 12.91 5.72 -1.03
N LEU A 85 12.43 6.95 -1.14
CA LEU A 85 12.21 7.63 -2.43
C LEU A 85 13.42 8.49 -2.77
N ASP A 86 14.18 8.12 -3.82
CA ASP A 86 15.17 9.00 -4.42
C ASP A 86 14.49 9.83 -5.52
N LEU A 87 13.95 10.98 -5.12
CA LEU A 87 13.22 11.89 -6.02
C LEU A 87 14.14 12.51 -7.08
N ALA A 88 15.42 12.74 -6.74
CA ALA A 88 16.39 13.32 -7.67
C ALA A 88 16.70 12.36 -8.83
N ARG A 89 16.78 11.06 -8.54
CA ARG A 89 17.01 10.02 -9.56
C ARG A 89 15.74 9.37 -10.09
N ARG A 90 14.57 9.73 -9.54
CA ARG A 90 13.24 9.14 -9.85
C ARG A 90 13.24 7.61 -9.69
N LYS A 91 13.83 7.13 -8.59
CA LYS A 91 13.96 5.70 -8.29
C LYS A 91 13.68 5.44 -6.81
N LEU A 92 13.48 4.18 -6.48
CA LEU A 92 13.55 3.73 -5.09
C LEU A 92 15.02 3.59 -4.69
N ASP A 93 15.35 4.07 -3.51
CA ASP A 93 16.56 3.68 -2.81
C ASP A 93 16.22 2.50 -1.90
N LEU A 94 16.78 1.34 -2.27
CA LEU A 94 16.59 0.06 -1.59
C LEU A 94 17.86 -0.38 -0.84
N SER A 95 18.81 0.52 -0.61
CA SER A 95 20.07 0.22 0.08
C SER A 95 19.88 -0.33 1.50
N GLU A 96 18.81 0.08 2.17
CA GLU A 96 18.42 -0.38 3.51
C GLU A 96 17.21 -1.32 3.52
N PHE A 97 16.67 -1.67 2.34
CA PHE A 97 15.43 -2.43 2.20
C PHE A 97 15.49 -3.82 2.87
N THR A 98 14.57 -4.05 3.80
CA THR A 98 14.41 -5.34 4.50
C THR A 98 13.25 -6.13 3.88
N GLY A 99 13.45 -7.41 3.59
CA GLY A 99 12.35 -8.29 3.14
C GLY A 99 11.45 -8.75 4.29
N SER A 100 11.89 -8.51 5.53
CA SER A 100 11.15 -8.76 6.76
C SER A 100 10.65 -7.44 7.32
N MET A 101 9.39 -7.42 7.73
CA MET A 101 8.80 -6.24 8.38
C MET A 101 9.52 -5.97 9.70
N LEU A 102 10.03 -4.76 9.89
CA LEU A 102 10.55 -4.34 11.18
C LEU A 102 9.34 -4.15 12.13
N THR A 103 9.18 -5.06 13.08
CA THR A 103 8.27 -4.81 14.22
C THR A 103 8.92 -3.76 15.11
N LEU A 104 8.33 -2.55 15.14
CA LEU A 104 8.58 -1.56 16.19
C LEU A 104 7.94 -2.00 17.51
#